data_AF-A0A831K1F8-F1
#
_entry.id   AF-A0A831K1F8-F1
#
_cell.length_a   1.000
_cell.length_b   1.000
_cell.length_c   1.000
_cell.angle_alpha   90.00
_cell.angle_beta   90.00
_cell.angle_gamma   90.00
#
_symmetry.space_group_name_H-M   'P 1'
#
loop_
_entity.id
_entity.type
_entity.pdbx_description
1 polymer ?
#
loop_
_entity_poly.entity_id
_entity_poly.type
_entity_poly.pdbx_seq_one_letter_code
_entity_poly.pdbx_strand_id
1 'polypeptide(L)'
;INGYTTSAENYFYVKNANSRTLIFDLKIDFIVGNLGKDPLPINVMCIAIPETIEPYQELLSQVELTPKPQKYIRDKYGTLYAVYKDLTVPPETNATFTMKFKVKLKALEFSLNKIDRSLLKNIPSNLQEFLKPSPEIESDADEIVETAKKLVEGVDDVVYMAYKIVNFTANYLCYAVVPENRSALWAFKNRAGDCTQFSRLCVALARAAGIPAKPVAGILIVKTPFIENTGLHAWAELYLPGFGWLPVEPQSPETFGYMLPYYIVTCRGYEGYFEVDGCKLPTSIASISYEGFDVILDLDYMYNVTSLEEKFEESWIKAEVKPESIMSGEEITVTIHTLPELAGEKAVIYLETPDKKLKTVLVPIKEGGLGEVSIRLDRAGVWKIWCIVGGRYYFPSSTQVFEVSVAKKKLKEFKATIPSVITIGEKVEIKGHMVPQLDTIVTIRAKSPSKELTEIKVSVLKGDFTAPIVFNESGKWIVEVYWPGNEEYYEATVVLEVDVTKRNSSIELSYPKEVAKGKEIIIKGALSPPIKGTKVFLKIVSPTGKITVLNTTVSEGGVFEFIFTASEVGEYKISAYWLGTEVYKDCSTTSKIIVKEEFPVVVLVAALLVVVAIIAGIVYWKKLKKTS
;
A
#
# COMPACT_ATOMS: atom_id res chain seq x y z
N ILE A 1 1.24 3.44 3.74
CA ILE A 1 -0.02 3.33 2.97
C ILE A 1 0.12 4.22 1.75
N ASN A 2 0.13 3.59 0.57
CA ASN A 2 0.00 4.11 -0.81
C ASN A 2 1.07 5.14 -1.25
N GLY A 3 2.14 4.79 -1.97
CA GLY A 3 2.17 3.96 -3.18
C GLY A 3 1.89 4.80 -4.43
N TYR A 4 2.63 5.89 -4.64
CA TYR A 4 2.65 6.57 -5.93
C TYR A 4 3.74 5.93 -6.80
N THR A 5 3.33 4.96 -7.62
CA THR A 5 4.10 4.57 -8.81
C THR A 5 3.71 5.56 -9.89
N THR A 6 4.50 6.63 -10.08
CA THR A 6 4.45 7.41 -11.31
C THR A 6 4.95 6.51 -12.43
N SER A 7 4.05 6.12 -13.33
CA SER A 7 4.40 5.50 -14.61
C SER A 7 5.28 6.46 -15.40
N ALA A 8 6.35 5.92 -15.98
CA ALA A 8 7.44 6.64 -16.60
C ALA A 8 7.00 7.77 -17.55
N GLU A 9 7.42 9.00 -17.25
CA GLU A 9 7.70 10.01 -18.26
C GLU A 9 8.97 9.58 -19.01
N ASN A 10 8.81 8.69 -19.99
CA ASN A 10 9.89 8.40 -20.91
C ASN A 10 9.99 9.54 -21.94
N TYR A 11 11.00 10.40 -21.81
CA TYR A 11 11.42 11.30 -22.87
C TYR A 11 12.18 10.49 -23.93
N PHE A 12 11.47 9.84 -24.84
CA PHE A 12 12.11 9.35 -26.06
C PHE A 12 12.20 10.49 -27.06
N TYR A 13 13.41 10.95 -27.38
CA TYR A 13 13.63 11.70 -28.60
C TYR A 13 13.62 10.70 -29.76
N VAL A 14 12.55 10.72 -30.55
CA VAL A 14 12.48 9.92 -31.77
C VAL A 14 13.22 10.71 -32.87
N LYS A 15 14.32 10.15 -33.37
CA LYS A 15 14.96 10.67 -34.58
C LYS A 15 13.93 10.64 -35.71
N ASN A 16 13.67 11.77 -36.35
CA ASN A 16 12.56 12.00 -37.31
C ASN A 16 11.15 12.12 -36.67
N ALA A 17 11.03 12.54 -35.41
CA ALA A 17 9.76 12.97 -34.84
C ALA A 17 9.15 14.16 -35.61
N ASN A 18 7.83 14.34 -35.52
CA ASN A 18 7.17 15.51 -36.07
C ASN A 18 7.76 16.79 -35.46
N SER A 19 7.97 17.82 -36.30
CA SER A 19 8.45 19.11 -35.84
C SER A 19 7.53 19.69 -34.78
N ARG A 20 8.11 20.36 -33.77
CA ARG A 20 7.36 21.14 -32.80
C ARG A 20 6.73 22.39 -33.41
N THR A 21 7.07 22.74 -34.65
CA THR A 21 6.46 23.85 -35.37
C THR A 21 5.99 23.41 -36.76
N LEU A 22 4.70 23.56 -37.02
CA LEU A 22 4.08 23.23 -38.29
C LEU A 22 3.48 24.49 -38.92
N ILE A 23 3.65 24.64 -40.22
CA ILE A 23 2.99 25.67 -41.01
C ILE A 23 1.95 24.99 -41.90
N PHE A 24 0.71 25.45 -41.82
CA PHE A 24 -0.39 25.00 -42.64
C PHE A 24 -0.81 26.10 -43.61
N ASP A 25 -0.90 25.76 -44.89
CA ASP A 25 -1.56 26.56 -45.92
C ASP A 25 -2.95 25.94 -46.15
N LEU A 26 -4.01 26.60 -45.68
CA LEU A 26 -5.37 26.04 -45.65
C LEU A 26 -6.30 26.72 -46.64
N LYS A 27 -7.19 25.91 -47.22
CA LYS A 27 -8.45 26.30 -47.84
C LYS A 27 -9.57 25.49 -47.22
N ILE A 28 -10.62 26.16 -46.75
CA ILE A 28 -11.80 25.55 -46.15
C ILE A 28 -13.01 26.01 -46.94
N ASP A 29 -13.81 25.08 -47.46
CA ASP A 29 -15.05 25.37 -48.16
C ASP A 29 -16.22 25.02 -47.25
N PHE A 30 -17.00 26.02 -46.85
CA PHE A 30 -18.26 25.86 -46.14
C PHE A 30 -19.37 25.76 -47.18
N ILE A 31 -20.03 24.60 -47.26
CA ILE A 31 -20.97 24.24 -48.31
C ILE A 31 -22.38 24.22 -47.70
N VAL A 32 -23.22 25.16 -48.11
CA VAL A 32 -24.65 25.19 -47.76
C VAL A 32 -25.42 24.53 -48.90
N GLY A 33 -25.91 23.32 -48.67
CA GLY A 33 -26.71 22.57 -49.63
C GLY A 33 -28.20 22.74 -49.39
N ASN A 34 -28.94 23.06 -50.45
CA ASN A 34 -30.40 23.03 -50.46
C ASN A 34 -30.86 21.73 -51.11
N LEU A 35 -31.37 20.80 -50.30
CA LEU A 35 -31.93 19.53 -50.79
C LEU A 35 -33.40 19.63 -51.17
N GLY A 36 -34.03 20.77 -50.89
CA GLY A 36 -35.43 21.04 -51.18
C GLY A 36 -35.66 21.45 -52.63
N LYS A 37 -36.94 21.42 -53.03
CA LYS A 37 -37.41 21.81 -54.37
C LYS A 37 -37.70 23.31 -54.52
N ASP A 38 -37.68 24.04 -53.41
CA ASP A 38 -37.93 25.49 -53.35
C ASP A 38 -36.63 26.24 -53.01
N PRO A 39 -36.48 27.52 -53.42
CA PRO A 39 -35.34 28.33 -53.03
C PRO A 39 -35.22 28.46 -51.51
N LEU A 40 -34.01 28.29 -50.99
CA LEU A 40 -33.72 28.35 -49.56
C LEU A 40 -33.21 29.74 -49.17
N PRO A 41 -34.01 30.57 -48.46
CA PRO A 41 -33.51 31.82 -47.91
C PRO A 41 -32.63 31.55 -46.67
N ILE A 42 -31.42 32.10 -46.67
CA ILE A 42 -30.54 32.16 -45.50
C ILE A 42 -30.51 33.61 -45.02
N ASN A 43 -31.19 33.88 -43.90
CA ASN A 43 -31.28 35.21 -43.31
C ASN A 43 -29.90 35.69 -42.84
N VAL A 44 -29.19 34.84 -42.10
CA VAL A 44 -27.84 35.12 -41.61
C VAL A 44 -27.00 33.85 -41.59
N MET A 45 -25.75 33.94 -42.05
CA MET A 45 -24.71 32.93 -41.87
C MET A 45 -23.50 33.57 -41.19
N CYS A 46 -22.94 32.88 -40.20
CA CYS A 46 -21.72 33.29 -39.51
C CYS A 46 -20.64 32.22 -39.65
N ILE A 47 -19.42 32.63 -39.98
CA ILE A 47 -18.23 31.77 -40.04
C ILE A 47 -17.18 32.32 -39.08
N ALA A 48 -16.69 31.49 -38.16
CA ALA A 48 -15.65 31.84 -37.21
C ALA A 48 -14.30 32.00 -37.93
N ILE A 49 -13.59 33.09 -37.62
CA ILE A 49 -12.34 33.47 -38.26
C ILE A 49 -11.18 33.18 -37.30
N PRO A 50 -10.17 32.40 -37.74
CA PRO A 50 -8.98 32.17 -36.91
C PRO A 50 -8.24 33.48 -36.67
N GLU A 51 -7.55 33.57 -35.53
CA GLU A 51 -6.73 34.73 -35.17
C GLU A 51 -5.37 34.28 -34.63
N THR A 52 -4.41 35.21 -34.57
CA THR A 52 -3.13 34.97 -33.87
C THR A 52 -3.39 34.86 -32.35
N ILE A 53 -2.92 33.78 -31.75
CA ILE A 53 -2.95 33.47 -30.32
C ILE A 53 -1.51 33.15 -29.89
N GLU A 54 -0.78 34.17 -29.46
CA GLU A 54 0.61 34.01 -29.03
C GLU A 54 0.74 33.17 -27.75
N PRO A 55 1.76 32.29 -27.63
CA PRO A 55 2.77 31.95 -28.62
C PRO A 55 2.43 30.69 -29.46
N TYR A 56 1.17 30.23 -29.40
CA TYR A 56 0.73 28.96 -29.98
C TYR A 56 0.45 29.03 -31.48
N GLN A 57 -0.39 29.97 -31.89
CA GLN A 57 -0.96 30.07 -33.23
C GLN A 57 -0.64 31.44 -33.80
N GLU A 58 0.05 31.50 -34.93
CA GLU A 58 0.40 32.75 -35.60
C GLU A 58 -0.10 32.73 -37.04
N LEU A 59 -0.99 33.67 -37.39
CA LEU A 59 -1.38 33.86 -38.79
C LEU A 59 -0.23 34.47 -39.58
N LEU A 60 0.20 33.77 -40.63
CA LEU A 60 1.24 34.22 -41.56
C LEU A 60 0.67 34.93 -42.80
N SER A 61 -0.66 34.91 -42.97
CA SER A 61 -1.37 35.65 -44.01
C SER A 61 -2.65 36.28 -43.47
N GLN A 62 -3.22 37.22 -44.20
CA GLN A 62 -4.61 37.61 -43.97
C GLN A 62 -5.55 36.44 -44.28
N VAL A 63 -6.71 36.41 -43.63
CA VAL A 63 -7.76 35.45 -43.93
C VAL A 63 -8.56 35.96 -45.11
N GLU A 64 -8.53 35.23 -46.22
CA GLU A 64 -9.27 35.54 -47.45
C GLU A 64 -10.59 34.79 -47.46
N LEU A 65 -11.70 35.50 -47.65
CA LEU A 65 -13.04 34.94 -47.73
C LEU A 65 -13.66 35.20 -49.10
N THR A 66 -14.21 34.16 -49.71
CA THR A 66 -14.94 34.23 -50.99
C THR A 66 -16.26 33.47 -50.89
N PRO A 67 -17.43 34.12 -51.07
CA PRO A 67 -17.62 35.56 -51.28
C PRO A 67 -17.15 36.41 -50.09
N LYS A 68 -17.01 37.73 -50.28
CA LYS A 68 -16.65 38.64 -49.19
C LYS A 68 -17.83 38.78 -48.20
N PRO A 69 -17.59 38.77 -46.88
CA PRO A 69 -18.66 38.98 -45.92
C PRO A 69 -19.13 40.44 -45.91
N GLN A 70 -20.39 40.65 -45.53
CA GLN A 70 -20.96 41.99 -45.38
C GLN A 70 -20.35 42.75 -44.20
N LYS A 71 -20.08 42.05 -43.09
CA LYS A 71 -19.49 42.64 -41.88
C LYS A 71 -18.79 41.58 -41.02
N TYR A 72 -18.11 42.05 -39.99
CA TYR A 72 -17.53 41.21 -38.94
C TYR A 72 -18.14 41.58 -37.58
N ILE A 73 -18.32 40.60 -36.71
CA ILE A 73 -18.78 40.79 -35.32
C ILE A 73 -17.92 39.99 -34.36
N ARG A 74 -17.95 40.35 -33.07
CA ARG A 74 -17.38 39.52 -32.01
C ARG A 74 -18.45 39.09 -31.03
N ASP A 75 -18.41 37.83 -30.62
CA ASP A 75 -19.24 37.33 -29.54
C ASP A 75 -18.68 37.75 -28.17
N LYS A 76 -19.38 37.34 -27.10
CA LYS A 76 -18.96 37.61 -25.72
C LYS A 76 -17.70 36.85 -25.28
N TYR A 77 -17.29 35.82 -26.04
CA TYR A 77 -16.10 35.02 -25.80
C TYR A 77 -14.87 35.54 -26.55
N GLY A 78 -15.08 36.55 -27.41
CA GLY A 78 -14.05 37.17 -28.23
C GLY A 78 -13.89 36.54 -29.61
N THR A 79 -14.68 35.53 -29.97
CA THR A 79 -14.62 34.88 -31.29
C THR A 79 -15.02 35.88 -32.37
N LEU A 80 -14.18 36.03 -33.40
CA LEU A 80 -14.46 36.88 -34.55
C LEU A 80 -15.28 36.09 -35.59
N TYR A 81 -16.41 36.64 -36.00
CA TYR A 81 -17.28 36.04 -37.02
C TYR A 81 -17.36 36.92 -38.27
N ALA A 82 -17.22 36.30 -39.44
CA ALA A 82 -17.64 36.87 -40.72
C ALA A 82 -19.14 36.63 -40.91
N VAL A 83 -19.89 37.68 -41.26
CA VAL A 83 -21.35 37.64 -41.36
C VAL A 83 -21.78 37.78 -42.81
N TYR A 84 -22.57 36.81 -43.27
CA TYR A 84 -23.30 36.84 -44.54
C TYR A 84 -24.79 36.95 -44.29
N LYS A 85 -25.49 37.67 -45.17
CA LYS A 85 -26.94 37.89 -45.04
C LYS A 85 -27.66 37.80 -46.36
N ASP A 86 -28.98 37.64 -46.25
CA ASP A 86 -29.94 37.76 -47.35
C ASP A 86 -29.51 36.93 -48.57
N LEU A 87 -29.03 35.72 -48.28
CA LEU A 87 -28.58 34.79 -49.31
C LEU A 87 -29.77 33.93 -49.73
N THR A 88 -29.74 33.43 -50.95
CA THR A 88 -30.71 32.46 -51.43
C THR A 88 -29.98 31.34 -52.15
N VAL A 89 -30.14 30.11 -51.68
CA VAL A 89 -29.56 28.92 -52.32
C VAL A 89 -30.63 28.30 -53.23
N PRO A 90 -30.39 28.19 -54.55
CA PRO A 90 -31.36 27.59 -55.46
C PRO A 90 -31.70 26.13 -55.08
N PRO A 91 -32.90 25.63 -55.48
CA PRO A 91 -33.29 24.23 -55.27
C PRO A 91 -32.26 23.24 -55.77
N GLU A 92 -32.02 22.17 -55.01
CA GLU A 92 -31.13 21.05 -55.39
C GLU A 92 -29.70 21.51 -55.78
N THR A 93 -29.21 22.61 -55.20
CA THR A 93 -27.85 23.15 -55.43
C THR A 93 -27.12 23.48 -54.14
N ASN A 94 -25.83 23.82 -54.27
CA ASN A 94 -24.96 24.22 -53.17
C ASN A 94 -24.48 25.67 -53.34
N ALA A 95 -24.39 26.40 -52.24
CA ALA A 95 -23.62 27.64 -52.13
C ALA A 95 -22.34 27.37 -51.34
N THR A 96 -21.19 27.79 -51.87
CA THR A 96 -19.88 27.56 -51.25
C THR A 96 -19.24 28.87 -50.79
N PHE A 97 -18.76 28.87 -49.54
CA PHE A 97 -18.01 29.96 -48.94
C PHE A 97 -16.60 29.46 -48.64
N THR A 98 -15.61 29.97 -49.34
CA THR A 98 -14.21 29.57 -49.21
C THR A 98 -13.47 30.50 -48.26
N MET A 99 -12.76 29.93 -47.28
CA MET A 99 -11.81 30.60 -46.40
C MET A 99 -10.39 30.11 -46.68
N LYS A 100 -9.45 31.01 -46.96
CA LYS A 100 -8.02 30.68 -47.16
C LYS A 100 -7.13 31.46 -46.19
N PHE A 101 -6.17 30.77 -45.60
CA PHE A 101 -5.18 31.40 -44.71
C PHE A 101 -3.97 30.49 -44.48
N LYS A 102 -2.85 31.12 -44.11
CA LYS A 102 -1.64 30.44 -43.67
C LYS A 102 -1.45 30.63 -42.17
N VAL A 103 -1.21 29.54 -41.45
CA VAL A 103 -1.05 29.55 -39.99
C VAL A 103 0.17 28.74 -39.56
N LYS A 104 0.92 29.26 -38.61
CA LYS A 104 2.01 28.57 -37.92
C LYS A 104 1.53 28.14 -36.55
N LEU A 105 1.61 26.84 -36.27
CA LEU A 105 1.32 26.26 -34.96
C LEU A 105 2.61 25.82 -34.29
N LYS A 106 2.76 26.13 -33.02
CA LYS A 106 3.89 25.75 -32.19
C LYS A 106 3.44 24.84 -31.06
N ALA A 107 4.14 23.75 -30.82
CA ALA A 107 3.90 22.89 -29.68
C ALA A 107 4.14 23.69 -28.38
N LEU A 108 3.20 23.63 -27.45
CA LEU A 108 3.38 24.18 -26.11
C LEU A 108 3.58 23.07 -25.10
N GLU A 109 4.53 23.31 -24.21
CA GLU A 109 4.74 22.54 -22.99
C GLU A 109 4.69 23.53 -21.83
N PHE A 110 3.81 23.26 -20.88
CA PHE A 110 3.66 24.04 -19.68
C PHE A 110 4.52 23.42 -18.59
N SER A 111 5.49 24.17 -18.07
CA SER A 111 6.25 23.79 -16.86
C SER A 111 5.36 23.90 -15.62
N LEU A 112 4.40 22.99 -15.49
CA LEU A 112 3.39 23.02 -14.45
C LEU A 112 4.04 22.79 -13.07
N ASN A 113 3.78 23.72 -12.15
CA ASN A 113 4.19 23.64 -10.75
C ASN A 113 2.94 23.76 -9.87
N LYS A 114 3.02 23.28 -8.63
CA LYS A 114 1.92 23.36 -7.67
C LYS A 114 1.39 24.80 -7.57
N ILE A 115 0.06 24.94 -7.65
CA ILE A 115 -0.66 26.21 -7.45
C ILE A 115 -1.55 26.08 -6.23
N ASP A 116 -1.40 26.97 -5.25
CA ASP A 116 -2.23 26.94 -4.05
C ASP A 116 -3.71 27.20 -4.37
N ARG A 117 -4.60 26.31 -3.91
CA ARG A 117 -6.05 26.39 -4.10
C ARG A 117 -6.68 27.71 -3.61
N SER A 118 -6.09 28.38 -2.63
CA SER A 118 -6.59 29.68 -2.15
C SER A 118 -6.62 30.75 -3.24
N LEU A 119 -5.80 30.63 -4.29
CA LEU A 119 -5.81 31.56 -5.42
C LEU A 119 -7.12 31.54 -6.22
N LEU A 120 -7.89 30.43 -6.17
CA LEU A 120 -9.23 30.36 -6.77
C LEU A 120 -10.26 31.25 -6.05
N LYS A 121 -9.97 31.78 -4.85
CA LYS A 121 -10.86 32.74 -4.17
C LYS A 121 -10.81 34.14 -4.78
N ASN A 122 -9.72 34.46 -5.49
CA ASN A 122 -9.43 35.80 -6.03
C ASN A 122 -9.39 35.80 -7.56
N ILE A 123 -10.34 35.13 -8.21
CA ILE A 123 -10.44 35.12 -9.68
C ILE A 123 -10.77 36.54 -10.20
N PRO A 124 -9.99 37.08 -11.15
CA PRO A 124 -10.26 38.37 -11.79
C PRO A 124 -11.69 38.52 -12.30
N SER A 125 -12.25 39.74 -12.23
CA SER A 125 -13.65 40.00 -12.60
C SER A 125 -13.97 39.64 -14.06
N ASN A 126 -13.02 39.84 -14.98
CA ASN A 126 -13.16 39.45 -16.38
C ASN A 126 -13.19 37.93 -16.62
N LEU A 127 -12.87 37.13 -15.61
CA LEU A 127 -12.91 35.66 -15.67
C LEU A 127 -14.10 35.04 -14.95
N GLN A 128 -14.86 35.83 -14.18
CA GLN A 128 -16.00 35.36 -13.39
C GLN A 128 -17.13 34.77 -14.26
N GLU A 129 -17.28 35.24 -15.50
CA GLU A 129 -18.26 34.67 -16.44
C GLU A 129 -17.97 33.20 -16.74
N PHE A 130 -16.68 32.81 -16.78
CA PHE A 130 -16.25 31.44 -17.06
C PHE A 130 -16.36 30.49 -15.86
N LEU A 131 -16.99 30.91 -14.78
CA LEU A 131 -17.37 30.08 -13.63
C LEU A 131 -18.87 29.76 -13.62
N LYS A 132 -19.68 30.49 -14.40
CA LYS A 132 -21.13 30.38 -14.37
C LYS A 132 -21.62 29.19 -15.21
N PRO A 133 -22.77 28.59 -14.83
CA PRO A 133 -23.48 27.70 -15.71
C PRO A 133 -23.96 28.43 -16.97
N SER A 134 -24.08 27.70 -18.07
CA SER A 134 -24.54 28.21 -19.36
C SER A 134 -25.37 27.14 -20.07
N PRO A 135 -26.09 27.46 -21.15
CA PRO A 135 -26.68 26.43 -22.00
C PRO A 135 -25.62 25.43 -22.43
N GLU A 136 -25.92 24.15 -22.27
CA GLU A 136 -25.04 23.01 -22.57
C GLU A 136 -23.88 22.76 -21.58
N ILE A 137 -23.61 23.69 -20.65
CA ILE A 137 -22.65 23.56 -19.55
C ILE A 137 -23.39 23.75 -18.22
N GLU A 138 -24.14 22.74 -17.79
CA GLU A 138 -24.90 22.77 -16.54
C GLU A 138 -24.01 22.56 -15.30
N SER A 139 -23.03 23.44 -15.08
CA SER A 139 -22.08 23.36 -13.96
C SER A 139 -22.70 23.53 -12.57
N ASP A 140 -23.97 23.90 -12.51
CA ASP A 140 -24.79 24.03 -11.30
C ASP A 140 -25.70 22.81 -11.05
N ALA A 141 -25.72 21.82 -11.95
CA ALA A 141 -26.45 20.59 -11.74
C ALA A 141 -25.89 19.80 -10.53
N ASP A 142 -26.77 19.33 -9.66
CA ASP A 142 -26.41 18.66 -8.40
C ASP A 142 -25.40 17.52 -8.61
N GLU A 143 -25.58 16.69 -9.64
CA GLU A 143 -24.71 15.56 -9.93
C GLU A 143 -23.30 15.99 -10.37
N ILE A 144 -23.19 17.12 -11.08
CA ILE A 144 -21.93 17.71 -11.52
C ILE A 144 -21.22 18.38 -10.34
N VAL A 145 -21.94 19.15 -9.54
CA VAL A 145 -21.41 19.82 -8.34
C VAL A 145 -20.89 18.80 -7.32
N GLU A 146 -21.66 17.74 -7.05
CA GLU A 146 -21.25 16.70 -6.12
C GLU A 146 -20.02 15.94 -6.61
N THR A 147 -19.98 15.60 -7.90
CA THR A 147 -18.82 14.94 -8.52
C THR A 147 -17.58 15.82 -8.47
N ALA A 148 -17.70 17.09 -8.88
CA ALA A 148 -16.59 18.05 -8.84
C ALA A 148 -16.03 18.20 -7.42
N LYS A 149 -16.91 18.33 -6.41
CA LYS A 149 -16.52 18.40 -5.00
C LYS A 149 -15.72 17.17 -4.55
N LYS A 150 -16.16 15.96 -4.91
CA LYS A 150 -15.45 14.70 -4.62
C LYS A 150 -14.09 14.62 -5.30
N LEU A 151 -14.01 15.05 -6.56
CA LEU A 151 -12.75 15.02 -7.31
C LEU A 151 -11.66 15.90 -6.65
N VAL A 152 -12.05 17.03 -6.07
CA VAL A 152 -11.12 18.01 -5.50
C VAL A 152 -11.06 18.00 -3.97
N GLU A 153 -11.70 17.04 -3.31
CA GLU A 153 -11.69 16.90 -1.85
C GLU A 153 -10.27 16.60 -1.36
N GLY A 154 -9.81 17.34 -0.34
CA GLY A 154 -8.47 17.19 0.23
C GLY A 154 -7.31 17.62 -0.69
N VAL A 155 -7.59 18.14 -1.89
CA VAL A 155 -6.58 18.62 -2.83
C VAL A 155 -6.35 20.12 -2.63
N ASP A 156 -5.09 20.50 -2.40
CA ASP A 156 -4.64 21.89 -2.22
C ASP A 156 -3.91 22.47 -3.45
N ASP A 157 -3.67 21.65 -4.47
CA ASP A 157 -3.02 22.03 -5.74
C ASP A 157 -4.04 22.16 -6.89
N VAL A 158 -4.20 23.36 -7.43
CA VAL A 158 -5.11 23.65 -8.57
C VAL A 158 -4.71 22.88 -9.83
N VAL A 159 -3.40 22.70 -10.09
CA VAL A 159 -2.94 21.92 -11.25
C VAL A 159 -3.43 20.49 -11.13
N TYR A 160 -3.25 19.89 -9.96
CA TYR A 160 -3.69 18.53 -9.71
C TYR A 160 -5.23 18.40 -9.71
N MET A 161 -5.96 19.42 -9.23
CA MET A 161 -7.43 19.48 -9.38
C MET A 161 -7.84 19.43 -10.86
N ALA A 162 -7.24 20.26 -11.71
CA ALA A 162 -7.52 20.30 -13.14
C ALA A 162 -7.21 18.96 -13.82
N TYR A 163 -6.05 18.36 -13.51
CA TYR A 163 -5.70 17.03 -14.01
C TYR A 163 -6.73 15.97 -13.60
N LYS A 164 -7.17 15.95 -12.33
CA LYS A 164 -8.19 14.99 -11.87
C LYS A 164 -9.51 15.14 -12.62
N ILE A 165 -9.91 16.36 -12.98
CA ILE A 165 -11.12 16.62 -13.76
C ILE A 165 -10.98 16.12 -15.20
N VAL A 166 -9.87 16.45 -15.86
CA VAL A 166 -9.58 15.98 -17.23
C VAL A 166 -9.52 14.46 -17.27
N ASN A 167 -8.75 13.85 -16.35
CA ASN A 167 -8.62 12.41 -16.24
C ASN A 167 -9.95 11.71 -15.89
N PHE A 168 -10.76 12.29 -14.99
CA PHE A 168 -12.10 11.76 -14.73
C PHE A 168 -12.95 11.77 -15.99
N THR A 169 -13.00 12.90 -16.70
CA THR A 169 -13.82 13.04 -17.90
C THR A 169 -13.45 12.00 -18.96
N ALA A 170 -12.15 11.84 -19.22
CA ALA A 170 -11.61 10.87 -20.17
C ALA A 170 -12.01 9.42 -19.87
N ASN A 171 -11.98 9.04 -18.60
CA ASN A 171 -12.26 7.67 -18.16
C ASN A 171 -13.75 7.43 -17.86
N TYR A 172 -14.53 8.49 -17.67
CA TYR A 172 -15.95 8.39 -17.33
C TYR A 172 -16.84 8.28 -18.57
N LEU A 173 -16.46 8.93 -19.67
CA LEU A 173 -17.18 8.90 -20.93
C LEU A 173 -16.61 7.83 -21.86
N CYS A 174 -17.50 7.14 -22.57
CA CYS A 174 -17.15 6.33 -23.74
C CYS A 174 -17.35 7.14 -25.02
N TYR A 175 -16.38 7.09 -25.94
CA TYR A 175 -16.54 7.76 -27.23
C TYR A 175 -17.67 7.13 -28.05
N ALA A 176 -18.62 7.95 -28.49
CA ALA A 176 -19.75 7.53 -29.32
C ALA A 176 -20.18 8.67 -30.23
N VAL A 177 -20.62 8.34 -31.45
CA VAL A 177 -21.21 9.33 -32.36
C VAL A 177 -22.56 9.77 -31.80
N VAL A 178 -22.72 11.06 -31.53
CA VAL A 178 -23.97 11.62 -30.98
C VAL A 178 -24.71 12.37 -32.11
N PRO A 179 -25.86 11.87 -32.58
CA PRO A 179 -26.54 12.45 -33.75
C PRO A 179 -27.22 13.80 -33.47
N GLU A 180 -27.40 14.17 -32.20
CA GLU A 180 -27.98 15.46 -31.79
C GLU A 180 -27.01 16.20 -30.86
N ASN A 181 -27.08 17.53 -30.87
CA ASN A 181 -26.30 18.36 -29.96
C ASN A 181 -26.74 18.13 -28.50
N ARG A 182 -25.90 17.46 -27.69
CA ARG A 182 -26.20 17.11 -26.28
C ARG A 182 -25.31 17.84 -25.27
N SER A 183 -25.86 18.13 -24.10
CA SER A 183 -25.21 18.93 -23.05
C SER A 183 -24.24 18.15 -22.16
N ALA A 184 -23.51 18.86 -21.29
CA ALA A 184 -22.65 18.29 -20.26
C ALA A 184 -23.41 17.36 -19.31
N LEU A 185 -24.58 17.78 -18.83
CA LEU A 185 -25.40 16.93 -17.94
C LEU A 185 -25.90 15.68 -18.65
N TRP A 186 -26.28 15.79 -19.92
CA TRP A 186 -26.65 14.63 -20.71
C TRP A 186 -25.48 13.65 -20.83
N ALA A 187 -24.28 14.14 -21.16
CA ALA A 187 -23.07 13.34 -21.26
C ALA A 187 -22.76 12.62 -19.94
N PHE A 188 -22.87 13.34 -18.81
CA PHE A 188 -22.70 12.77 -17.48
C PHE A 188 -23.69 11.63 -17.21
N LYS A 189 -24.98 11.81 -17.52
CA LYS A 189 -26.02 10.80 -17.27
C LYS A 189 -25.91 9.58 -18.17
N ASN A 190 -25.47 9.77 -19.42
CA ASN A 190 -25.40 8.70 -20.42
C ASN A 190 -24.00 8.06 -20.55
N ARG A 191 -22.98 8.67 -19.93
CA ARG A 191 -21.58 8.22 -19.97
C ARG A 191 -21.04 8.03 -21.38
N ALA A 192 -21.51 8.83 -22.32
CA ALA A 192 -21.15 8.73 -23.72
C ALA A 192 -21.12 10.12 -24.38
N GLY A 193 -20.32 10.25 -25.44
CA GLY A 193 -20.17 11.52 -26.14
C GLY A 193 -19.10 11.49 -27.22
N ASP A 194 -19.08 12.51 -28.09
CA ASP A 194 -17.91 12.81 -28.92
C ASP A 194 -17.09 13.96 -28.32
N CYS A 195 -16.11 14.49 -29.07
CA CYS A 195 -15.24 15.59 -28.63
C CYS A 195 -16.00 16.77 -27.99
N THR A 196 -17.23 17.03 -28.44
CA THR A 196 -18.12 18.07 -27.93
C THR A 196 -18.54 17.77 -26.49
N GLN A 197 -19.10 16.59 -26.23
CA GLN A 197 -19.57 16.22 -24.89
C GLN A 197 -18.41 16.03 -23.91
N PHE A 198 -17.27 15.53 -24.37
CA PHE A 198 -16.05 15.44 -23.56
C PHE A 198 -15.60 16.83 -23.08
N SER A 199 -15.50 17.80 -24.00
CA SER A 199 -15.12 19.16 -23.63
C SER A 199 -16.17 19.86 -22.78
N ARG A 200 -17.46 19.71 -23.07
CA ARG A 200 -18.54 20.27 -22.25
C ARG A 200 -18.55 19.73 -20.81
N LEU A 201 -18.43 18.42 -20.63
CA LEU A 201 -18.41 17.83 -19.29
C LEU A 201 -17.16 18.26 -18.50
N CYS A 202 -15.98 18.28 -19.14
CA CYS A 202 -14.75 18.76 -18.52
C CYS A 202 -14.91 20.20 -18.02
N VAL A 203 -15.45 21.09 -18.86
CA VAL A 203 -15.71 22.48 -18.51
C VAL A 203 -16.73 22.58 -17.37
N ALA A 204 -17.84 21.83 -17.41
CA ALA A 204 -18.86 21.88 -16.36
C ALA A 204 -18.29 21.48 -15.00
N LEU A 205 -17.50 20.40 -14.95
CA LEU A 205 -16.81 19.94 -13.73
C LEU A 205 -15.76 20.94 -13.24
N ALA A 206 -15.01 21.57 -14.15
CA ALA A 206 -14.02 22.58 -13.80
C ALA A 206 -14.69 23.83 -13.19
N ARG A 207 -15.75 24.33 -13.82
CA ARG A 207 -16.54 25.46 -13.30
C ARG A 207 -17.12 25.15 -11.92
N ALA A 208 -17.71 23.97 -11.74
CA ALA A 208 -18.24 23.50 -10.46
C ALA A 208 -17.16 23.36 -9.37
N ALA A 209 -15.91 23.07 -9.76
CA ALA A 209 -14.76 23.03 -8.86
C ALA A 209 -14.15 24.42 -8.55
N GLY A 210 -14.67 25.50 -9.14
CA GLY A 210 -14.17 26.86 -8.99
C GLY A 210 -13.00 27.22 -9.90
N ILE A 211 -12.74 26.43 -10.95
CA ILE A 211 -11.71 26.71 -11.96
C ILE A 211 -12.42 27.34 -13.18
N PRO A 212 -12.08 28.59 -13.57
CA PRO A 212 -12.67 29.19 -14.76
C PRO A 212 -12.32 28.37 -16.00
N ALA A 213 -13.32 28.00 -16.78
CA ALA A 213 -13.14 27.10 -17.92
C ALA A 213 -14.05 27.48 -19.08
N LYS A 214 -13.63 27.15 -20.31
CA LYS A 214 -14.46 27.34 -21.50
C LYS A 214 -14.22 26.25 -22.55
N PRO A 215 -15.26 25.90 -23.31
CA PRO A 215 -15.11 24.95 -24.39
C PRO A 215 -14.54 25.68 -25.62
N VAL A 216 -13.63 25.03 -26.35
CA VAL A 216 -12.97 25.60 -27.52
C VAL A 216 -13.18 24.68 -28.70
N ALA A 217 -13.44 25.25 -29.87
CA ALA A 217 -13.61 24.50 -31.11
C ALA A 217 -12.70 25.04 -32.20
N GLY A 218 -12.34 24.15 -33.10
CA GLY A 218 -11.40 24.43 -34.16
C GLY A 218 -11.28 23.29 -35.15
N ILE A 219 -10.12 23.24 -35.80
CA ILE A 219 -9.80 22.21 -36.77
C ILE A 219 -8.62 21.42 -36.22
N LEU A 220 -8.77 20.10 -36.16
CA LEU A 220 -7.67 19.19 -35.86
C LEU A 220 -7.10 18.68 -37.17
N ILE A 221 -5.81 18.88 -37.41
CA ILE A 221 -5.08 18.35 -38.56
C ILE A 221 -3.89 17.55 -38.07
N VAL A 222 -4.08 16.25 -37.93
CA VAL A 222 -3.02 15.29 -37.62
C VAL A 222 -2.61 14.62 -38.92
N LYS A 223 -1.41 14.95 -39.43
CA LYS A 223 -0.82 14.29 -40.59
C LYS A 223 0.57 13.78 -40.24
N THR A 224 0.65 12.49 -40.01
CA THR A 224 1.88 11.77 -39.65
C THR A 224 2.03 10.55 -40.57
N PRO A 225 3.21 9.90 -40.64
CA PRO A 225 3.37 8.67 -41.43
C PRO A 225 2.44 7.53 -41.02
N PHE A 226 1.84 7.58 -39.82
CA PHE A 226 1.05 6.49 -39.23
C PHE A 226 -0.43 6.83 -39.08
N ILE A 227 -0.77 8.10 -38.99
CA ILE A 227 -2.13 8.60 -38.71
C ILE A 227 -2.36 9.83 -39.58
N GLU A 228 -3.47 9.81 -40.32
CA GLU A 228 -4.05 10.97 -40.98
C GLU A 228 -5.48 11.15 -40.45
N ASN A 229 -5.71 12.24 -39.73
CA ASN A 229 -7.02 12.61 -39.19
C ASN A 229 -7.20 14.12 -39.37
N THR A 230 -8.28 14.52 -40.01
CA THR A 230 -8.60 15.93 -40.28
C THR A 230 -10.09 16.14 -40.07
N GLY A 231 -10.47 17.14 -39.28
CA GLY A 231 -11.87 17.47 -39.08
C GLY A 231 -12.08 18.57 -38.06
N LEU A 232 -13.35 18.91 -37.83
CA LEU A 232 -13.74 19.76 -36.71
C LEU A 232 -13.46 19.03 -35.41
N HIS A 233 -13.00 19.78 -34.41
CA HIS A 233 -12.66 19.23 -33.12
C HIS A 233 -12.98 20.21 -32.00
N ALA A 234 -13.36 19.65 -30.86
CA ALA A 234 -13.71 20.38 -29.66
C ALA A 234 -12.89 19.90 -28.46
N TRP A 235 -12.34 20.83 -27.70
CA TRP A 235 -11.54 20.60 -26.49
C TRP A 235 -11.86 21.66 -25.44
N ALA A 236 -11.05 21.81 -24.38
CA ALA A 236 -11.30 22.80 -23.33
C ALA A 236 -10.06 23.67 -23.02
N GLU A 237 -10.30 24.88 -22.56
CA GLU A 237 -9.29 25.73 -21.91
C GLU A 237 -9.67 25.92 -20.44
N LEU A 238 -8.75 25.61 -19.51
CA LEU A 238 -8.90 25.82 -18.07
C LEU A 238 -7.94 26.94 -17.63
N TYR A 239 -8.45 27.95 -16.93
CA TYR A 239 -7.61 29.03 -16.42
C TYR A 239 -6.94 28.63 -15.12
N LEU A 240 -5.61 28.54 -15.13
CA LEU A 240 -4.78 28.26 -13.97
C LEU A 240 -4.09 29.56 -13.51
N PRO A 241 -4.32 30.03 -12.27
CA PRO A 241 -3.64 31.22 -11.74
C PRO A 241 -2.11 31.13 -11.90
N GLY A 242 -1.51 32.15 -12.51
CA GLY A 242 -0.06 32.20 -12.78
C GLY A 242 0.37 31.64 -14.14
N PHE A 243 -0.44 30.76 -14.78
CA PHE A 243 -0.15 30.22 -16.11
C PHE A 243 -1.07 30.77 -17.21
N GLY A 244 -2.29 31.18 -16.85
CA GLY A 244 -3.30 31.61 -17.81
C GLY A 244 -4.17 30.47 -18.30
N TRP A 245 -4.67 30.56 -19.53
CA TRP A 245 -5.50 29.53 -20.14
C TRP A 245 -4.65 28.34 -20.56
N LEU A 246 -4.80 27.22 -19.86
CA LEU A 246 -4.21 25.93 -20.20
C LEU A 246 -5.17 25.18 -21.14
N PRO A 247 -4.81 24.95 -22.41
CA PRO A 247 -5.53 24.03 -23.28
C PRO A 247 -5.39 22.60 -22.74
N VAL A 248 -6.50 21.85 -22.71
CA VAL A 248 -6.54 20.45 -22.30
C VAL A 248 -7.36 19.65 -23.31
N GLU A 249 -6.93 18.42 -23.58
CA GLU A 249 -7.67 17.45 -24.39
C GLU A 249 -8.37 16.45 -23.46
N PRO A 250 -9.70 16.58 -23.23
CA PRO A 250 -10.41 15.72 -22.29
C PRO A 250 -10.55 14.27 -22.75
N GLN A 251 -10.20 13.94 -23.99
CA GLN A 251 -10.13 12.57 -24.50
C GLN A 251 -8.75 11.92 -24.31
N SER A 252 -7.70 12.71 -24.04
CA SER A 252 -6.30 12.29 -23.94
C SER A 252 -5.61 12.92 -22.72
N PRO A 253 -5.96 12.48 -21.49
CA PRO A 253 -5.42 13.05 -20.26
C PRO A 253 -3.89 12.90 -20.12
N GLU A 254 -3.28 11.98 -20.85
CA GLU A 254 -1.83 11.81 -20.96
C GLU A 254 -1.12 13.01 -21.62
N THR A 255 -1.85 13.86 -22.32
CA THR A 255 -1.34 15.10 -22.93
C THR A 255 -1.50 16.32 -22.03
N PHE A 256 -1.97 16.17 -20.79
CA PHE A 256 -2.19 17.29 -19.88
C PHE A 256 -0.90 18.10 -19.66
N GLY A 257 -0.95 19.41 -19.88
CA GLY A 257 0.23 20.28 -19.86
C GLY A 257 0.94 20.42 -21.21
N TYR A 258 0.45 19.74 -22.25
CA TYR A 258 1.00 19.79 -23.60
C TYR A 258 -0.09 20.18 -24.61
N MET A 259 0.26 21.01 -25.58
CA MET A 259 -0.57 21.26 -26.76
C MET A 259 0.27 21.01 -28.01
N LEU A 260 -0.10 19.98 -28.78
CA LEU A 260 0.59 19.62 -30.01
C LEU A 260 0.25 20.63 -31.13
N PRO A 261 1.10 20.79 -32.16
CA PRO A 261 0.91 21.78 -33.22
C PRO A 261 -0.09 21.29 -34.29
N TYR A 262 -1.22 20.72 -33.87
CA TYR A 262 -2.26 20.14 -34.75
C TYR A 262 -3.63 20.81 -34.61
N TYR A 263 -3.84 21.64 -33.60
CA TYR A 263 -5.13 22.24 -33.29
C TYR A 263 -5.14 23.68 -33.79
N ILE A 264 -5.98 24.01 -34.76
CA ILE A 264 -6.18 25.38 -35.23
C ILE A 264 -7.41 25.93 -34.52
N VAL A 265 -7.21 26.92 -33.66
CA VAL A 265 -8.27 27.57 -32.89
C VAL A 265 -9.03 28.54 -33.78
N THR A 266 -10.35 28.34 -33.89
CA THR A 266 -11.25 29.26 -34.61
C THR A 266 -12.33 29.84 -33.69
N CYS A 267 -12.81 29.08 -32.69
CA CYS A 267 -13.90 29.50 -31.81
C CYS A 267 -13.54 29.30 -30.33
N ARG A 268 -13.54 30.37 -29.53
CA ARG A 268 -13.05 30.36 -28.12
C ARG A 268 -14.18 30.35 -27.09
N GLY A 269 -15.24 29.59 -27.36
CA GLY A 269 -16.41 29.47 -26.49
C GLY A 269 -17.63 29.04 -27.30
N TYR A 270 -17.75 27.75 -27.64
CA TYR A 270 -18.86 27.27 -28.49
C TYR A 270 -20.16 26.95 -27.71
N GLU A 271 -20.35 27.55 -26.53
CA GLU A 271 -21.54 27.32 -25.71
C GLU A 271 -22.64 28.37 -25.96
N GLY A 272 -23.89 27.95 -25.91
CA GLY A 272 -25.06 28.83 -26.01
C GLY A 272 -25.22 29.51 -27.38
N TYR A 273 -25.66 30.77 -27.35
CA TYR A 273 -26.09 31.50 -28.54
C TYR A 273 -25.60 32.94 -28.51
N PHE A 274 -25.46 33.53 -29.70
CA PHE A 274 -25.28 34.96 -29.90
C PHE A 274 -26.36 35.51 -30.84
N GLU A 275 -26.65 36.81 -30.73
CA GLU A 275 -27.63 37.49 -31.56
C GLU A 275 -26.94 38.36 -32.60
N VAL A 276 -27.39 38.22 -33.85
CA VAL A 276 -26.89 39.00 -34.98
C VAL A 276 -28.07 39.32 -35.90
N ASP A 277 -28.34 40.61 -36.06
CA ASP A 277 -29.37 41.11 -36.98
C ASP A 277 -30.76 40.49 -36.75
N GLY A 278 -31.14 40.33 -35.48
CA GLY A 278 -32.41 39.73 -35.07
C GLY A 278 -32.45 38.20 -35.13
N CYS A 279 -31.38 37.54 -35.59
CA CYS A 279 -31.25 36.09 -35.61
C CYS A 279 -30.45 35.61 -34.40
N LYS A 280 -30.97 34.59 -33.72
CA LYS A 280 -30.29 33.90 -32.62
C LYS A 280 -29.57 32.67 -33.17
N LEU A 281 -28.25 32.69 -33.19
CA LEU A 281 -27.41 31.63 -33.75
C LEU A 281 -26.65 30.89 -32.65
N PRO A 282 -26.46 29.57 -32.76
CA PRO A 282 -25.61 28.83 -31.83
C PRO A 282 -24.16 29.30 -31.97
N THR A 283 -23.40 29.28 -30.88
CA THR A 283 -21.97 29.60 -30.96
C THR A 283 -21.22 28.38 -31.52
N SER A 284 -20.64 28.49 -32.71
CA SER A 284 -19.98 27.37 -33.42
C SER A 284 -18.94 27.92 -34.40
N ILE A 285 -18.22 27.04 -35.10
CA ILE A 285 -17.30 27.38 -36.20
C ILE A 285 -18.08 27.92 -37.41
N ALA A 286 -19.29 27.42 -37.65
CA ALA A 286 -20.21 27.97 -38.63
C ALA A 286 -21.66 27.81 -38.14
N SER A 287 -22.51 28.78 -38.46
CA SER A 287 -23.91 28.79 -38.04
C SER A 287 -24.77 29.51 -39.07
N ILE A 288 -25.97 28.99 -39.30
CA ILE A 288 -26.93 29.51 -40.28
C ILE A 288 -28.31 29.65 -39.66
N SER A 289 -29.00 30.73 -40.01
CA SER A 289 -30.43 30.94 -39.78
C SER A 289 -31.14 30.88 -41.14
N TYR A 290 -32.12 30.00 -41.27
CA TYR A 290 -32.81 29.72 -42.52
C TYR A 290 -34.29 29.39 -42.29
N GLU A 291 -35.09 29.49 -43.34
CA GLU A 291 -36.49 29.06 -43.35
C GLU A 291 -36.64 27.80 -44.22
N GLY A 292 -37.05 26.66 -43.64
CA GLY A 292 -37.20 25.39 -44.35
C GLY A 292 -36.80 24.16 -43.52
N PHE A 293 -36.79 22.96 -44.12
CA PHE A 293 -36.47 21.70 -43.44
C PHE A 293 -35.34 20.87 -44.09
N ASP A 294 -34.83 21.27 -45.27
CA ASP A 294 -33.95 20.46 -46.13
C ASP A 294 -32.58 21.11 -46.38
N VAL A 295 -31.86 21.47 -45.31
CA VAL A 295 -30.56 22.15 -45.40
C VAL A 295 -29.43 21.26 -44.87
N ILE A 296 -28.33 21.22 -45.62
CA ILE A 296 -27.06 20.66 -45.16
C ILE A 296 -26.03 21.78 -45.04
N LEU A 297 -25.26 21.77 -43.96
CA LEU A 297 -24.02 22.53 -43.84
C LEU A 297 -22.87 21.54 -43.74
N ASP A 298 -22.05 21.49 -44.78
CA ASP A 298 -20.88 20.62 -44.87
C ASP A 298 -19.59 21.46 -44.96
N LEU A 299 -18.46 20.86 -44.58
CA LEU A 299 -17.16 21.52 -44.61
C LEU A 299 -16.11 20.62 -45.29
N ASP A 300 -15.50 21.15 -46.34
CA ASP A 300 -14.36 20.51 -47.03
C ASP A 300 -13.06 21.27 -46.72
N TYR A 301 -11.97 20.54 -46.52
CA TYR A 301 -10.66 21.09 -46.12
C TYR A 301 -9.56 20.60 -47.04
N MET A 302 -8.83 21.54 -47.64
CA MET A 302 -7.59 21.28 -48.35
C MET A 302 -6.45 21.99 -47.64
N TYR A 303 -5.37 21.28 -47.38
CA TYR A 303 -4.21 21.85 -46.71
C TYR A 303 -2.89 21.29 -47.23
N ASN A 304 -1.86 22.14 -47.18
CA ASN A 304 -0.47 21.71 -47.27
C ASN A 304 0.20 21.96 -45.93
N VAL A 305 0.92 20.96 -45.41
CA VAL A 305 1.69 21.07 -44.18
C VAL A 305 3.19 21.14 -44.50
N THR A 306 3.87 22.11 -43.91
CA THR A 306 5.33 22.23 -43.93
C THR A 306 5.86 22.14 -42.52
N SER A 307 6.75 21.19 -42.25
CA SER A 307 7.50 21.14 -41.00
C SER A 307 8.68 22.09 -41.08
N LEU A 308 8.84 22.96 -40.07
CA LEU A 308 10.10 23.68 -39.90
C LEU A 308 11.13 22.71 -39.33
N GLU A 309 12.24 22.47 -40.04
CA GLU A 309 13.37 21.69 -39.50
C GLU A 309 13.96 22.44 -38.31
N GLU A 310 13.84 21.85 -37.12
CA GLU A 310 14.58 22.30 -35.94
C GLU A 310 15.99 21.70 -36.04
N LYS A 311 17.02 22.56 -36.03
CA LYS A 311 18.41 22.10 -35.95
C LYS A 311 18.69 21.62 -34.53
N PHE A 312 19.06 20.35 -34.41
CA PHE A 312 19.51 19.77 -33.15
C PHE A 312 21.03 19.69 -33.14
N GLU A 313 21.64 20.09 -32.04
CA GLU A 313 23.07 19.91 -31.77
C GLU A 313 23.30 18.58 -31.05
N GLU A 314 24.52 18.04 -31.14
CA GLU A 314 24.91 16.86 -30.39
C GLU A 314 25.17 17.24 -28.92
N SER A 315 24.73 16.42 -27.97
CA SER A 315 25.12 16.55 -26.56
C SER A 315 26.21 15.56 -26.18
N TRP A 316 26.67 15.62 -24.94
CA TRP A 316 27.45 14.56 -24.31
C TRP A 316 27.11 14.47 -22.83
N ILE A 317 27.32 13.31 -22.22
CA ILE A 317 27.14 13.12 -20.78
C ILE A 317 28.28 12.29 -20.20
N LYS A 318 28.73 12.67 -19.01
CA LYS A 318 29.55 11.83 -18.13
C LYS A 318 28.89 11.81 -16.77
N ALA A 319 28.86 10.65 -16.13
CA ALA A 319 28.40 10.55 -14.76
C ALA A 319 29.38 9.76 -13.90
N GLU A 320 29.31 10.02 -12.61
CA GLU A 320 30.00 9.27 -11.57
C GLU A 320 28.96 8.83 -10.53
N VAL A 321 29.03 7.56 -10.10
CA VAL A 321 28.14 6.98 -9.10
C VAL A 321 29.00 6.48 -7.94
N LYS A 322 28.84 7.08 -6.76
CA LYS A 322 29.64 6.75 -5.58
C LYS A 322 28.82 6.64 -4.30
N PRO A 323 29.16 5.70 -3.39
CA PRO A 323 30.11 4.60 -3.58
C PRO A 323 29.49 3.44 -4.39
N GLU A 324 30.33 2.54 -4.92
CA GLU A 324 29.90 1.37 -5.73
C GLU A 324 29.30 0.22 -4.89
N SER A 325 29.42 0.32 -3.57
CA SER A 325 28.86 -0.66 -2.63
C SER A 325 28.40 0.04 -1.36
N ILE A 326 27.19 -0.30 -0.92
CA ILE A 326 26.54 0.25 0.28
C ILE A 326 25.73 -0.80 1.04
N MET A 327 25.29 -0.46 2.25
CA MET A 327 24.30 -1.24 2.98
C MET A 327 22.88 -0.79 2.61
N SER A 328 21.91 -1.71 2.64
CA SER A 328 20.51 -1.39 2.33
C SER A 328 19.98 -0.24 3.19
N GLY A 329 19.43 0.79 2.55
CA GLY A 329 18.93 2.02 3.16
C GLY A 329 19.97 3.15 3.29
N GLU A 330 21.19 2.96 2.80
CA GLU A 330 22.17 4.04 2.63
C GLU A 330 22.00 4.74 1.28
N GLU A 331 22.74 5.83 1.08
CA GLU A 331 22.66 6.69 -0.10
C GLU A 331 23.90 6.55 -0.98
N ILE A 332 23.68 6.58 -2.28
CA ILE A 332 24.71 6.88 -3.28
C ILE A 332 24.55 8.32 -3.74
N THR A 333 25.63 8.91 -4.24
CA THR A 333 25.60 10.19 -4.96
C THR A 333 25.85 9.92 -6.43
N VAL A 334 25.01 10.52 -7.28
CA VAL A 334 25.17 10.51 -8.72
C VAL A 334 25.49 11.94 -9.16
N THR A 335 26.69 12.13 -9.69
CA THR A 335 27.17 13.42 -10.21
C THR A 335 27.24 13.34 -11.73
N ILE A 336 26.66 14.31 -12.43
CA ILE A 336 26.50 14.37 -13.88
C ILE A 336 27.22 15.62 -14.40
N HIS A 337 28.01 15.45 -15.45
CA HIS A 337 28.65 16.52 -16.21
C HIS A 337 28.19 16.45 -17.67
N THR A 338 27.83 17.60 -18.22
CA THR A 338 27.37 17.75 -19.61
C THR A 338 27.71 19.16 -20.14
N LEU A 339 27.15 19.53 -21.29
CA LEU A 339 27.26 20.84 -21.90
C LEU A 339 26.71 21.95 -20.98
N PRO A 340 27.43 23.07 -20.78
CA PRO A 340 26.92 24.24 -20.06
C PRO A 340 25.61 24.80 -20.64
N GLU A 341 25.40 24.66 -21.95
CA GLU A 341 24.21 25.10 -22.69
C GLU A 341 22.94 24.35 -22.28
N LEU A 342 23.08 23.19 -21.62
CA LEU A 342 21.96 22.43 -21.05
C LEU A 342 21.59 22.91 -19.64
N ALA A 343 22.15 24.02 -19.14
CA ALA A 343 21.71 24.60 -17.87
C ALA A 343 20.22 24.95 -17.91
N GLY A 344 19.47 24.51 -16.89
CA GLY A 344 18.02 24.63 -16.81
C GLY A 344 17.25 23.42 -17.37
N GLU A 345 17.90 22.57 -18.17
CA GLU A 345 17.35 21.26 -18.57
C GLU A 345 17.47 20.24 -17.42
N LYS A 346 16.89 19.05 -17.60
CA LYS A 346 16.96 17.96 -16.62
C LYS A 346 17.63 16.73 -17.22
N ALA A 347 18.56 16.13 -16.48
CA ALA A 347 19.00 14.76 -16.74
C ALA A 347 18.06 13.77 -16.06
N VAL A 348 17.86 12.62 -16.70
CA VAL A 348 17.09 11.49 -16.18
C VAL A 348 18.07 10.42 -15.72
N ILE A 349 18.01 10.07 -14.44
CA ILE A 349 18.71 8.91 -13.88
C ILE A 349 17.73 7.75 -13.85
N TYR A 350 18.09 6.65 -14.49
CA TYR A 350 17.38 5.39 -14.45
C TYR A 350 17.99 4.49 -13.38
N LEU A 351 17.14 3.85 -12.59
CA LEU A 351 17.49 2.92 -11.52
C LEU A 351 16.72 1.61 -11.76
N GLU A 352 17.39 0.59 -12.26
CA GLU A 352 16.85 -0.78 -12.30
C GLU A 352 17.14 -1.46 -10.96
N THR A 353 16.07 -1.83 -10.26
CA THR A 353 16.14 -2.54 -8.98
C THR A 353 16.61 -3.99 -9.18
N PRO A 354 17.11 -4.66 -8.11
CA PRO A 354 17.48 -6.08 -8.18
C PRO A 354 16.36 -7.03 -8.67
N ASP A 355 15.09 -6.66 -8.49
CA ASP A 355 13.92 -7.39 -9.00
C ASP A 355 13.48 -6.93 -10.41
N LYS A 356 14.34 -6.21 -11.14
CA LYS A 356 14.14 -5.73 -12.51
C LYS A 356 13.01 -4.72 -12.70
N LYS A 357 12.67 -3.95 -11.65
CA LYS A 357 11.75 -2.82 -11.77
C LYS A 357 12.54 -1.56 -12.09
N LEU A 358 11.99 -0.71 -12.94
CA LEU A 358 12.62 0.54 -13.33
C LEU A 358 12.03 1.70 -12.53
N LYS A 359 12.90 2.55 -11.96
CA LYS A 359 12.57 3.84 -11.35
C LYS A 359 13.36 4.95 -12.05
N THR A 360 12.86 6.18 -12.02
CA THR A 360 13.56 7.34 -12.57
C THR A 360 13.66 8.48 -11.55
N VAL A 361 14.75 9.25 -11.64
CA VAL A 361 14.98 10.47 -10.86
C VAL A 361 15.38 11.58 -11.81
N LEU A 362 14.70 12.73 -11.75
CA LEU A 362 15.04 13.90 -12.53
C LEU A 362 16.01 14.79 -11.77
N VAL A 363 17.11 15.17 -12.42
CA VAL A 363 18.16 16.01 -11.83
C VAL A 363 18.31 17.27 -12.68
N PRO A 364 18.05 18.47 -12.13
CA PRO A 364 18.27 19.71 -12.86
C PRO A 364 19.76 19.93 -13.13
N ILE A 365 20.09 20.29 -14.37
CA ILE A 365 21.43 20.70 -14.77
C ILE A 365 21.61 22.18 -14.40
N LYS A 366 22.60 22.45 -13.55
CA LYS A 366 22.96 23.80 -13.11
C LYS A 366 23.88 24.48 -14.13
N GLU A 367 24.13 25.78 -13.92
CA GLU A 367 25.15 26.52 -14.66
C GLU A 367 26.49 25.75 -14.70
N GLY A 368 27.12 25.75 -15.87
CA GLY A 368 28.35 24.97 -16.11
C GLY A 368 28.13 23.48 -16.42
N GLY A 369 26.88 23.02 -16.56
CA GLY A 369 26.57 21.66 -17.03
C GLY A 369 26.67 20.60 -15.94
N LEU A 370 26.46 20.96 -14.66
CA LEU A 370 26.58 20.06 -13.51
C LEU A 370 25.20 19.67 -12.95
N GLY A 371 24.94 18.37 -12.82
CA GLY A 371 23.80 17.83 -12.05
C GLY A 371 24.31 16.95 -10.90
N GLU A 372 23.66 16.99 -9.74
CA GLU A 372 24.02 16.11 -8.63
C GLU A 372 22.80 15.77 -7.79
N VAL A 373 22.70 14.51 -7.35
CA VAL A 373 21.65 14.04 -6.45
C VAL A 373 22.12 12.88 -5.58
N SER A 374 21.65 12.82 -4.33
CA SER A 374 21.81 11.66 -3.45
C SER A 374 20.56 10.78 -3.51
N ILE A 375 20.75 9.48 -3.69
CA ILE A 375 19.68 8.49 -3.91
C ILE A 375 19.83 7.37 -2.89
N ARG A 376 18.79 7.16 -2.08
CA ARG A 376 18.72 6.06 -1.12
C ARG A 376 18.33 4.75 -1.80
N LEU A 377 19.10 3.68 -1.62
CA LEU A 377 18.79 2.34 -2.15
C LEU A 377 18.38 1.40 -1.02
N ASP A 378 17.13 0.99 -1.01
CA ASP A 378 16.44 0.29 0.09
C ASP A 378 16.34 -1.24 -0.07
N ARG A 379 16.80 -1.76 -1.20
CA ARG A 379 16.71 -3.18 -1.54
C ARG A 379 18.09 -3.78 -1.72
N ALA A 380 18.39 -4.84 -0.99
CA ALA A 380 19.63 -5.57 -1.18
C ALA A 380 19.68 -6.28 -2.56
N GLY A 381 20.86 -6.35 -3.14
CA GLY A 381 21.13 -6.87 -4.48
C GLY A 381 21.92 -5.89 -5.34
N VAL A 382 22.07 -6.21 -6.63
CA VAL A 382 22.75 -5.33 -7.59
C VAL A 382 21.74 -4.40 -8.23
N TRP A 383 21.95 -3.09 -8.07
CA TRP A 383 21.21 -2.05 -8.77
C TRP A 383 21.97 -1.64 -10.02
N LYS A 384 21.26 -1.41 -11.12
CA LYS A 384 21.85 -0.86 -12.34
C LYS A 384 21.39 0.56 -12.56
N ILE A 385 22.33 1.45 -12.86
CA ILE A 385 22.11 2.89 -12.91
C ILE A 385 22.69 3.44 -14.20
N TRP A 386 21.93 4.24 -14.94
CA TRP A 386 22.45 4.98 -16.09
C TRP A 386 21.75 6.33 -16.19
N CYS A 387 22.44 7.30 -16.77
CA CYS A 387 21.94 8.67 -16.89
C CYS A 387 21.74 9.00 -18.37
N ILE A 388 20.68 9.75 -18.67
CA ILE A 388 20.43 10.33 -19.98
C ILE A 388 20.27 11.83 -19.80
N VAL A 389 20.90 12.63 -20.65
CA VAL A 389 20.65 14.05 -20.76
C VAL A 389 20.39 14.41 -22.21
N GLY A 390 19.43 15.29 -22.43
CA GLY A 390 19.15 15.92 -23.71
C GLY A 390 18.60 17.31 -23.41
N GLY A 391 18.23 18.03 -24.46
CA GLY A 391 17.65 19.35 -24.27
C GLY A 391 16.66 19.69 -25.36
N ARG A 392 16.04 20.87 -25.25
CA ARG A 392 15.09 21.36 -26.26
C ARG A 392 15.69 21.33 -27.68
N TYR A 393 16.99 21.57 -27.81
CA TYR A 393 17.72 21.61 -29.09
C TYR A 393 18.91 20.65 -29.17
N TYR A 394 18.99 19.67 -28.27
CA TYR A 394 20.12 18.75 -28.20
C TYR A 394 19.65 17.29 -28.24
N PHE A 395 20.28 16.48 -29.08
CA PHE A 395 20.04 15.03 -29.09
C PHE A 395 20.40 14.42 -27.73
N PRO A 396 19.68 13.38 -27.26
CA PRO A 396 19.98 12.77 -25.98
C PRO A 396 21.29 11.98 -26.04
N SER A 397 22.10 12.12 -24.99
CA SER A 397 23.27 11.32 -24.72
C SER A 397 23.05 10.46 -23.48
N SER A 398 23.56 9.23 -23.50
CA SER A 398 23.47 8.30 -22.37
C SER A 398 24.84 7.90 -21.85
N THR A 399 24.92 7.65 -20.55
CA THR A 399 26.10 7.03 -19.94
C THR A 399 26.13 5.54 -20.19
N GLN A 400 27.26 4.91 -19.86
CA GLN A 400 27.30 3.48 -19.56
C GLN A 400 26.41 3.14 -18.34
N VAL A 401 26.17 1.84 -18.13
CA VAL A 401 25.49 1.32 -16.94
C VAL A 401 26.50 1.15 -15.81
N PHE A 402 26.21 1.75 -14.66
CA PHE A 402 26.91 1.57 -13.39
C PHE A 402 26.19 0.52 -12.57
N GLU A 403 26.94 -0.36 -11.89
CA GLU A 403 26.38 -1.34 -10.97
C GLU A 403 26.71 -0.97 -9.53
N VAL A 404 25.70 -0.90 -8.66
CA VAL A 404 25.87 -0.65 -7.23
C VAL A 404 25.44 -1.88 -6.46
N SER A 405 26.35 -2.43 -5.66
CA SER A 405 26.08 -3.58 -4.80
C SER A 405 25.48 -3.13 -3.47
N VAL A 406 24.27 -3.59 -3.14
CA VAL A 406 23.60 -3.26 -1.88
C VAL A 406 23.53 -4.51 -1.00
N ALA A 407 24.23 -4.48 0.14
CA ALA A 407 24.27 -5.59 1.09
C ALA A 407 23.17 -5.48 2.17
N LYS A 408 22.68 -6.62 2.67
CA LYS A 408 21.76 -6.64 3.82
C LYS A 408 22.50 -6.28 5.10
N LYS A 409 21.79 -5.63 6.02
CA LYS A 409 22.27 -5.30 7.37
C LYS A 409 22.14 -6.50 8.30
N LYS A 410 23.00 -6.60 9.30
CA LYS A 410 22.77 -7.48 10.46
C LYS A 410 21.92 -6.74 11.48
N LEU A 411 21.03 -7.44 12.18
CA LEU A 411 20.38 -6.87 13.35
C LEU A 411 21.46 -6.48 14.37
N LYS A 412 21.27 -5.33 15.03
CA LYS A 412 22.12 -4.93 16.16
C LYS A 412 21.89 -5.87 17.35
N GLU A 413 20.65 -6.32 17.51
CA GLU A 413 20.25 -7.21 18.58
C GLU A 413 19.12 -8.13 18.12
N PHE A 414 19.20 -9.41 18.50
CA PHE A 414 18.10 -10.37 18.42
C PHE A 414 18.24 -11.29 19.64
N LYS A 415 17.38 -11.10 20.64
CA LYS A 415 17.44 -11.84 21.91
C LYS A 415 16.10 -12.49 22.20
N ALA A 416 16.15 -13.65 22.84
CA ALA A 416 15.00 -14.32 23.42
C ALA A 416 15.40 -14.89 24.78
N THR A 417 14.44 -14.95 25.70
CA THR A 417 14.63 -15.41 27.08
C THR A 417 13.46 -16.27 27.51
N ILE A 418 13.77 -17.25 28.35
CA ILE A 418 12.84 -18.17 29.00
C ILE A 418 13.54 -18.67 30.28
N PRO A 419 12.83 -19.03 31.36
CA PRO A 419 13.46 -19.68 32.51
C PRO A 419 14.19 -20.96 32.10
N SER A 420 15.42 -21.14 32.58
CA SER A 420 16.26 -22.30 32.23
C SER A 420 15.84 -23.60 32.94
N VAL A 421 15.06 -23.49 34.02
CA VAL A 421 14.51 -24.62 34.77
C VAL A 421 13.02 -24.37 34.99
N ILE A 422 12.18 -25.31 34.58
CA ILE A 422 10.71 -25.20 34.61
C ILE A 422 10.12 -26.49 35.15
N THR A 423 8.94 -26.44 35.75
CA THR A 423 8.22 -27.65 36.14
C THR A 423 7.26 -28.10 35.03
N ILE A 424 7.20 -29.40 34.74
CA ILE A 424 6.31 -29.94 33.71
C ILE A 424 4.84 -29.47 33.86
N GLY A 425 4.25 -29.03 32.74
CA GLY A 425 2.90 -28.49 32.68
C GLY A 425 2.74 -27.05 33.21
N GLU A 426 3.81 -26.38 33.62
CA GLU A 426 3.81 -24.96 33.93
C GLU A 426 3.69 -24.14 32.63
N LYS A 427 2.85 -23.10 32.65
CA LYS A 427 2.73 -22.15 31.54
C LYS A 427 3.75 -21.05 31.74
N VAL A 428 4.70 -20.95 30.82
CA VAL A 428 5.72 -19.90 30.80
C VAL A 428 5.62 -19.08 29.53
N GLU A 429 6.32 -17.95 29.50
CA GLU A 429 6.38 -17.06 28.36
C GLU A 429 7.81 -16.97 27.82
N ILE A 430 7.96 -17.14 26.52
CA ILE A 430 9.18 -16.77 25.80
C ILE A 430 9.06 -15.28 25.47
N LYS A 431 10.01 -14.49 25.92
CA LYS A 431 10.07 -13.04 25.66
C LYS A 431 11.28 -12.74 24.82
N GLY A 432 11.10 -11.97 23.75
CA GLY A 432 12.23 -11.56 22.93
C GLY A 432 12.11 -10.16 22.39
N HIS A 433 13.25 -9.68 21.93
CA HIS A 433 13.51 -8.30 21.55
C HIS A 433 14.44 -8.26 20.34
N MET A 434 14.20 -7.32 19.42
CA MET A 434 15.06 -7.08 18.26
C MET A 434 15.34 -5.60 18.03
N VAL A 435 16.56 -5.30 17.57
CA VAL A 435 17.02 -3.95 17.24
C VAL A 435 17.58 -3.94 15.80
N PRO A 436 17.07 -3.08 14.91
CA PRO A 436 16.06 -2.04 15.14
C PRO A 436 14.66 -2.58 15.44
N GLN A 437 13.79 -1.72 15.97
CA GLN A 437 12.39 -2.05 16.24
C GLN A 437 11.64 -2.27 14.93
N LEU A 438 11.32 -3.53 14.62
CA LEU A 438 10.61 -3.93 13.42
C LEU A 438 9.25 -4.55 13.80
N ASP A 439 8.26 -4.37 12.93
CA ASP A 439 7.01 -5.12 12.96
C ASP A 439 7.15 -6.30 12.00
N THR A 440 7.11 -7.53 12.53
CA THR A 440 7.39 -8.73 11.73
C THR A 440 6.80 -9.98 12.39
N ILE A 441 7.16 -11.17 11.91
CA ILE A 441 6.77 -12.46 12.48
C ILE A 441 8.02 -13.27 12.74
N VAL A 442 8.16 -13.80 13.95
CA VAL A 442 9.18 -14.79 14.31
C VAL A 442 8.54 -16.16 14.47
N THR A 443 9.35 -17.20 14.26
CA THR A 443 8.95 -18.60 14.44
C THR A 443 9.69 -19.16 15.64
N ILE A 444 8.97 -19.71 16.60
CA ILE A 444 9.50 -20.41 17.76
C ILE A 444 9.31 -21.91 17.54
N ARG A 445 10.38 -22.69 17.66
CA ARG A 445 10.39 -24.15 17.54
C ARG A 445 10.94 -24.76 18.81
N ALA A 446 10.10 -25.49 19.54
CA ALA A 446 10.50 -26.22 20.74
C ALA A 446 10.58 -27.72 20.40
N LYS A 447 11.77 -28.30 20.59
CA LYS A 447 12.04 -29.72 20.38
C LYS A 447 12.11 -30.45 21.72
N SER A 448 11.28 -31.48 21.87
CA SER A 448 11.21 -32.30 23.08
C SER A 448 12.39 -33.29 23.20
N PRO A 449 12.62 -33.89 24.38
CA PRO A 449 13.57 -34.99 24.55
C PRO A 449 13.27 -36.18 23.62
N SER A 450 11.98 -36.50 23.43
CA SER A 450 11.50 -37.51 22.48
C SER A 450 11.60 -37.09 21.00
N LYS A 451 12.08 -35.88 20.72
CA LYS A 451 12.25 -35.26 19.39
C LYS A 451 10.96 -34.83 18.70
N GLU A 452 9.85 -34.73 19.42
CA GLU A 452 8.64 -34.06 18.93
C GLU A 452 8.90 -32.56 18.78
N LEU A 453 8.31 -31.95 17.74
CA LEU A 453 8.51 -30.54 17.42
C LEU A 453 7.19 -29.77 17.59
N THR A 454 7.24 -28.71 18.38
CA THR A 454 6.16 -27.73 18.49
C THR A 454 6.59 -26.43 17.82
N GLU A 455 5.80 -25.91 16.88
CA GLU A 455 6.07 -24.65 16.18
C GLU A 455 5.00 -23.59 16.49
N ILE A 456 5.42 -22.37 16.79
CA ILE A 456 4.55 -21.23 17.12
C ILE A 456 5.02 -20.01 16.30
N LYS A 457 4.11 -19.38 15.56
CA LYS A 457 4.37 -18.10 14.88
C LYS A 457 3.86 -16.95 15.73
N VAL A 458 4.69 -15.93 15.91
CA VAL A 458 4.44 -14.83 16.84
C VAL A 458 4.70 -13.51 16.16
N SER A 459 3.74 -12.60 16.23
CA SER A 459 3.92 -11.22 15.76
C SER A 459 4.88 -10.48 16.70
N VAL A 460 5.87 -9.83 16.10
CA VAL A 460 6.74 -8.84 16.73
C VAL A 460 6.12 -7.48 16.47
N LEU A 461 5.95 -6.68 17.52
CA LEU A 461 5.44 -5.33 17.43
C LEU A 461 6.44 -4.39 18.10
N LYS A 462 6.90 -3.38 17.37
CA LYS A 462 7.94 -2.43 17.79
C LYS A 462 9.20 -3.13 18.32
N GLY A 463 9.57 -4.25 17.70
CA GLY A 463 10.75 -5.04 18.07
C GLY A 463 10.55 -6.02 19.23
N ASP A 464 9.40 -6.03 19.90
CA ASP A 464 9.14 -6.92 21.05
C ASP A 464 8.12 -8.02 20.70
N PHE A 465 8.31 -9.21 21.28
CA PHE A 465 7.34 -10.30 21.19
C PHE A 465 7.28 -11.12 22.49
N THR A 466 6.11 -11.71 22.73
CA THR A 466 5.90 -12.63 23.85
C THR A 466 5.01 -13.78 23.41
N ALA A 467 5.39 -15.00 23.77
CA ALA A 467 4.68 -16.20 23.36
C ALA A 467 4.51 -17.18 24.53
N PRO A 468 3.28 -17.58 24.88
CA PRO A 468 3.08 -18.61 25.89
C PRO A 468 3.46 -19.99 25.36
N ILE A 469 4.11 -20.80 26.18
CA ILE A 469 4.44 -22.20 25.87
C ILE A 469 4.25 -23.07 27.13
N VAL A 470 3.87 -24.33 26.92
CA VAL A 470 3.74 -25.35 27.96
C VAL A 470 4.54 -26.57 27.54
N PHE A 471 5.38 -27.08 28.44
CA PHE A 471 6.16 -28.27 28.21
C PHE A 471 5.45 -29.50 28.78
N ASN A 472 5.27 -30.51 27.93
CA ASN A 472 4.52 -31.73 28.21
C ASN A 472 5.40 -32.94 28.56
N GLU A 473 6.72 -32.79 28.53
CA GLU A 473 7.68 -33.87 28.78
C GLU A 473 8.83 -33.36 29.67
N SER A 474 9.24 -34.16 30.67
CA SER A 474 10.39 -33.84 31.51
C SER A 474 11.71 -34.15 30.81
N GLY A 475 12.74 -33.34 31.03
CA GLY A 475 14.06 -33.48 30.43
C GLY A 475 14.50 -32.21 29.71
N LYS A 476 15.57 -32.32 28.91
CA LYS A 476 16.14 -31.18 28.19
C LYS A 476 15.38 -30.88 26.90
N TRP A 477 14.87 -29.66 26.80
CA TRP A 477 14.26 -29.10 25.60
C TRP A 477 15.21 -28.11 24.92
N ILE A 478 15.15 -28.07 23.59
CA ILE A 478 15.84 -27.07 22.77
C ILE A 478 14.78 -26.17 22.15
N VAL A 479 14.84 -24.88 22.43
CA VAL A 479 13.92 -23.87 21.90
C VAL A 479 14.68 -22.95 20.94
N GLU A 480 14.38 -23.06 19.65
CA GLU A 480 14.89 -22.18 18.60
C GLU A 480 13.90 -21.04 18.34
N VAL A 481 14.38 -19.81 18.36
CA VAL A 481 13.62 -18.63 17.93
C VAL A 481 14.28 -18.10 16.66
N TYR A 482 13.54 -18.10 15.56
CA TYR A 482 14.06 -17.82 14.22
C TYR A 482 13.29 -16.67 13.56
N TRP A 483 14.04 -15.74 12.97
CA TRP A 483 13.53 -14.72 12.07
C TRP A 483 14.22 -14.87 10.69
N PRO A 484 13.47 -15.05 9.60
CA PRO A 484 14.06 -15.27 8.26
C PRO A 484 14.72 -14.03 7.63
N GLY A 485 14.69 -12.88 8.30
CA GLY A 485 15.14 -11.61 7.73
C GLY A 485 14.14 -11.03 6.74
N ASN A 486 14.57 -9.99 6.02
CA ASN A 486 13.74 -9.31 5.01
C ASN A 486 14.62 -8.70 3.89
N GLU A 487 14.10 -7.74 3.14
CA GLU A 487 14.82 -7.06 2.05
C GLU A 487 16.01 -6.22 2.54
N GLU A 488 15.97 -5.78 3.81
CA GLU A 488 16.99 -4.93 4.42
C GLU A 488 17.96 -5.71 5.33
N TYR A 489 17.50 -6.75 6.03
CA TYR A 489 18.26 -7.45 7.07
C TYR A 489 18.42 -8.94 6.79
N TYR A 490 19.57 -9.50 7.19
CA TYR A 490 19.82 -10.95 7.23
C TYR A 490 18.93 -11.65 8.26
N GLU A 491 18.79 -12.96 8.11
CA GLU A 491 18.13 -13.82 9.10
C GLU A 491 18.85 -13.81 10.47
N ALA A 492 18.12 -14.13 11.52
CA ALA A 492 18.63 -14.19 12.87
C ALA A 492 18.00 -15.35 13.66
N THR A 493 18.81 -16.01 14.49
CA THR A 493 18.38 -17.17 15.29
C THR A 493 18.94 -17.07 16.70
N VAL A 494 18.13 -17.44 17.69
CA VAL A 494 18.54 -17.66 19.08
C VAL A 494 18.13 -19.07 19.48
N VAL A 495 19.04 -19.82 20.12
CA VAL A 495 18.75 -21.16 20.65
C VAL A 495 18.86 -21.11 22.17
N LEU A 496 17.83 -21.63 22.84
CA LEU A 496 17.71 -21.67 24.30
C LEU A 496 17.60 -23.13 24.75
N GLU A 497 18.22 -23.46 25.88
CA GLU A 497 18.07 -24.77 26.53
C GLU A 497 17.20 -24.62 27.77
N VAL A 498 16.26 -25.56 27.95
CA VAL A 498 15.32 -25.58 29.09
C VAL A 498 15.34 -26.95 29.72
N ASP A 499 15.60 -27.02 31.03
CA ASP A 499 15.50 -28.24 31.82
C ASP A 499 14.10 -28.32 32.47
N VAL A 500 13.28 -29.24 31.99
CA VAL A 500 11.91 -29.44 32.48
C VAL A 500 11.92 -30.53 33.54
N THR A 501 11.71 -30.14 34.79
CA THR A 501 11.73 -31.05 35.94
C THR A 501 10.36 -31.62 36.27
N LYS A 502 10.35 -32.86 36.78
CA LYS A 502 9.14 -33.49 37.32
C LYS A 502 8.67 -32.76 38.59
N ARG A 503 7.36 -32.72 38.81
CA ARG A 503 6.74 -32.16 40.01
C ARG A 503 7.15 -32.95 41.26
N ASN A 504 7.28 -32.26 42.39
CA ASN A 504 7.57 -32.93 43.67
C ASN A 504 6.37 -33.74 44.15
N SER A 505 6.64 -34.79 44.94
CA SER A 505 5.65 -35.61 45.61
C SER A 505 6.11 -35.95 47.03
N SER A 506 5.19 -36.33 47.92
CA SER A 506 5.50 -36.75 49.28
C SER A 506 4.60 -37.89 49.77
N ILE A 507 5.14 -38.69 50.69
CA ILE A 507 4.38 -39.69 51.44
C ILE A 507 4.44 -39.33 52.93
N GLU A 508 3.27 -39.33 53.55
CA GLU A 508 3.14 -39.27 55.01
C GLU A 508 2.62 -40.61 55.54
N LEU A 509 3.10 -41.02 56.71
CA LEU A 509 2.69 -42.26 57.38
C LEU A 509 2.13 -41.97 58.78
N SER A 510 1.09 -42.72 59.12
CA SER A 510 0.53 -42.84 60.45
C SER A 510 0.60 -44.30 60.89
N TYR A 511 1.29 -44.55 62.00
CA TYR A 511 1.63 -45.89 62.45
C TYR A 511 1.79 -45.93 63.98
N PRO A 512 1.56 -47.09 64.62
CA PRO A 512 1.83 -47.26 66.04
C PRO A 512 3.33 -47.28 66.32
N LYS A 513 3.79 -46.54 67.34
CA LYS A 513 5.21 -46.50 67.74
C LYS A 513 5.66 -47.77 68.46
N GLU A 514 4.77 -48.38 69.23
CA GLU A 514 5.01 -49.62 69.98
C GLU A 514 3.85 -50.59 69.80
N VAL A 515 4.15 -51.87 69.58
CA VAL A 515 3.15 -52.93 69.40
C VAL A 515 3.58 -54.22 70.10
N ALA A 516 2.63 -54.99 70.64
CA ALA A 516 2.91 -56.30 71.20
C ALA A 516 3.13 -57.35 70.08
N LYS A 517 4.07 -58.27 70.28
CA LYS A 517 4.38 -59.37 69.36
C LYS A 517 3.10 -60.14 69.00
N GLY A 518 2.91 -60.45 67.72
CA GLY A 518 1.74 -61.20 67.24
C GLY A 518 0.46 -60.38 67.05
N LYS A 519 0.42 -59.09 67.42
CA LYS A 519 -0.69 -58.19 67.06
C LYS A 519 -0.52 -57.62 65.64
N GLU A 520 -1.64 -57.31 64.99
CA GLU A 520 -1.64 -56.65 63.70
C GLU A 520 -1.10 -55.21 63.81
N ILE A 521 -0.22 -54.87 62.89
CA ILE A 521 0.35 -53.53 62.72
C ILE A 521 -0.32 -52.92 61.49
N ILE A 522 -1.11 -51.88 61.70
CA ILE A 522 -1.76 -51.12 60.65
C ILE A 522 -0.95 -49.85 60.41
N ILE A 523 -0.46 -49.68 59.18
CA ILE A 523 0.23 -48.47 58.72
C ILE A 523 -0.66 -47.81 57.68
N LYS A 524 -1.18 -46.64 58.01
CA LYS A 524 -1.92 -45.79 57.08
C LYS A 524 -0.96 -44.78 56.47
N GLY A 525 -1.16 -44.42 55.22
CA GLY A 525 -0.40 -43.34 54.61
C GLY A 525 -1.19 -42.55 53.59
N ALA A 526 -0.66 -41.38 53.25
CA ALA A 526 -1.22 -40.50 52.23
C ALA A 526 -0.12 -40.08 51.25
N LEU A 527 -0.41 -40.19 49.95
CA LEU A 527 0.42 -39.69 48.86
C LEU A 527 -0.08 -38.30 48.45
N SER A 528 0.82 -37.32 48.41
CA SER A 528 0.53 -35.96 47.94
C SER A 528 1.37 -35.62 46.69
N PRO A 529 0.75 -35.19 45.58
CA PRO A 529 -0.70 -35.12 45.36
C PRO A 529 -1.36 -36.51 45.24
N PRO A 530 -2.69 -36.63 45.40
CA PRO A 530 -3.39 -37.91 45.33
C PRO A 530 -3.38 -38.46 43.90
N ILE A 531 -2.67 -39.56 43.66
CA ILE A 531 -2.62 -40.26 42.37
C ILE A 531 -3.36 -41.60 42.47
N LYS A 532 -4.66 -41.59 42.17
CA LYS A 532 -5.53 -42.78 42.22
C LYS A 532 -4.95 -43.92 41.37
N GLY A 533 -4.98 -45.14 41.90
CA GLY A 533 -4.61 -46.34 41.16
C GLY A 533 -3.11 -46.62 41.09
N THR A 534 -2.24 -45.70 41.54
CA THR A 534 -0.79 -45.95 41.59
C THR A 534 -0.43 -46.90 42.72
N LYS A 535 0.68 -47.63 42.56
CA LYS A 535 1.18 -48.57 43.57
C LYS A 535 2.19 -47.90 44.49
N VAL A 536 1.97 -48.01 45.79
CA VAL A 536 2.95 -47.67 46.82
C VAL A 536 3.49 -48.93 47.45
N PHE A 537 4.74 -48.89 47.89
CA PHE A 537 5.45 -50.04 48.43
C PHE A 537 5.87 -49.75 49.87
N LEU A 538 5.81 -50.77 50.72
CA LEU A 538 6.30 -50.73 52.09
C LEU A 538 7.39 -51.78 52.27
N LYS A 539 8.62 -51.33 52.44
CA LYS A 539 9.76 -52.17 52.83
C LYS A 539 9.84 -52.24 54.35
N ILE A 540 9.81 -53.44 54.89
CA ILE A 540 9.90 -53.73 56.32
C ILE A 540 11.20 -54.50 56.55
N VAL A 541 12.06 -54.01 57.44
CA VAL A 541 13.28 -54.69 57.89
C VAL A 541 13.07 -55.10 59.34
N SER A 542 13.05 -56.40 59.58
CA SER A 542 12.92 -57.00 60.91
C SER A 542 14.20 -56.83 61.75
N PRO A 543 14.14 -57.06 63.09
CA PRO A 543 15.31 -56.99 63.97
C PRO A 543 16.44 -57.96 63.56
N THR A 544 16.10 -59.10 62.97
CA THR A 544 17.08 -60.09 62.45
C THR A 544 17.65 -59.73 61.07
N GLY A 545 17.21 -58.61 60.48
CA GLY A 545 17.64 -58.15 59.17
C GLY A 545 16.85 -58.72 57.98
N LYS A 546 15.86 -59.61 58.22
CA LYS A 546 14.97 -60.10 57.16
C LYS A 546 14.14 -58.95 56.58
N ILE A 547 14.13 -58.85 55.25
CA ILE A 547 13.42 -57.82 54.49
C ILE A 547 12.11 -58.41 53.93
N THR A 548 11.01 -57.69 54.12
CA THR A 548 9.69 -57.97 53.51
C THR A 548 9.22 -56.74 52.76
N VAL A 549 8.68 -56.90 51.56
CA VAL A 549 8.12 -55.79 50.76
C VAL A 549 6.65 -56.06 50.48
N LEU A 550 5.79 -55.16 50.93
CA LEU A 550 4.36 -55.16 50.62
C LEU A 550 4.07 -54.09 49.58
N ASN A 551 2.98 -54.23 48.83
CA ASN A 551 2.46 -53.17 47.97
C ASN A 551 0.94 -53.07 48.11
N THR A 552 0.42 -51.87 47.88
CA THR A 552 -1.01 -51.59 47.84
C THR A 552 -1.28 -50.47 46.84
N THR A 553 -2.55 -50.22 46.56
CA THR A 553 -2.99 -49.20 45.59
C THR A 553 -3.53 -47.98 46.31
N VAL A 554 -3.20 -46.79 45.81
CA VAL A 554 -3.67 -45.51 46.34
C VAL A 554 -5.13 -45.25 45.94
N SER A 555 -5.95 -44.88 46.92
CA SER A 555 -7.35 -44.50 46.74
C SER A 555 -7.51 -43.13 46.05
N GLU A 556 -8.76 -42.76 45.72
CA GLU A 556 -9.07 -41.47 45.09
C GLU A 556 -8.66 -40.25 45.93
N GLY A 557 -8.70 -40.37 47.26
CA GLY A 557 -8.24 -39.34 48.19
C GLY A 557 -6.74 -39.36 48.50
N GLY A 558 -5.95 -40.19 47.80
CA GLY A 558 -4.51 -40.30 48.04
C GLY A 558 -4.12 -41.21 49.20
N VAL A 559 -5.09 -41.84 49.88
CA VAL A 559 -4.86 -42.66 51.07
C VAL A 559 -4.57 -44.11 50.68
N PHE A 560 -3.70 -44.77 51.45
CA PHE A 560 -3.36 -46.19 51.33
C PHE A 560 -3.12 -46.83 52.70
N GLU A 561 -3.18 -48.15 52.77
CA GLU A 561 -3.02 -48.91 54.02
C GLU A 561 -2.20 -50.19 53.80
N PHE A 562 -1.34 -50.48 54.76
CA PHE A 562 -0.60 -51.74 54.88
C PHE A 562 -0.92 -52.40 56.23
N ILE A 563 -1.10 -53.72 56.20
CA ILE A 563 -1.34 -54.53 57.40
C ILE A 563 -0.32 -55.67 57.41
N PHE A 564 0.37 -55.86 58.53
CA PHE A 564 1.24 -57.02 58.74
C PHE A 564 1.34 -57.38 60.22
N THR A 565 1.83 -58.58 60.51
CA THR A 565 2.04 -59.06 61.88
C THR A 565 3.52 -59.29 62.14
N ALA A 566 4.04 -58.76 63.26
CA ALA A 566 5.43 -58.96 63.65
C ALA A 566 5.63 -60.28 64.40
N SER A 567 6.52 -61.13 63.87
CA SER A 567 6.87 -62.44 64.45
C SER A 567 8.03 -62.38 65.45
N GLU A 568 8.77 -61.28 65.49
CA GLU A 568 9.99 -61.10 66.29
C GLU A 568 9.85 -59.87 67.21
N VAL A 569 10.59 -59.87 68.31
CA VAL A 569 10.65 -58.75 69.27
C VAL A 569 11.87 -57.90 68.93
N GLY A 570 11.73 -56.58 68.95
CA GLY A 570 12.80 -55.64 68.63
C GLY A 570 12.35 -54.50 67.72
N GLU A 571 13.33 -53.77 67.19
CA GLU A 571 13.09 -52.61 66.32
C GLU A 571 12.86 -53.05 64.86
N TYR A 572 11.71 -52.70 64.31
CA TYR A 572 11.40 -52.83 62.89
C TYR A 572 11.59 -51.47 62.20
N LYS A 573 12.36 -51.46 61.10
CA LYS A 573 12.50 -50.29 60.24
C LYS A 573 11.53 -50.41 59.06
N ILE A 574 10.63 -49.43 58.93
CA ILE A 574 9.64 -49.37 57.86
C ILE A 574 9.99 -48.22 56.90
N SER A 575 9.94 -48.48 55.60
CA SER A 575 10.20 -47.50 54.55
C SER A 575 9.09 -47.58 53.51
N ALA A 576 8.23 -46.58 53.44
CA ALA A 576 7.25 -46.46 52.38
C ALA A 576 7.86 -45.68 51.21
N TYR A 577 7.67 -46.15 49.98
CA TYR A 577 8.17 -45.50 48.78
C TYR A 577 7.18 -45.59 47.61
N TRP A 578 7.16 -44.54 46.81
CA TRP A 578 6.43 -44.42 45.55
C TRP A 578 7.43 -44.10 44.44
N LEU A 579 7.34 -44.81 43.32
CA LEU A 579 8.33 -44.75 42.25
C LEU A 579 8.18 -43.54 41.31
N GLY A 580 7.19 -42.67 41.56
CA GLY A 580 6.90 -41.53 40.70
C GLY A 580 6.16 -41.90 39.41
N THR A 581 6.10 -40.95 38.48
CA THR A 581 5.50 -41.07 37.14
C THR A 581 6.33 -40.28 36.12
N GLU A 582 5.88 -40.16 34.88
CA GLU A 582 6.46 -39.20 33.92
C GLU A 582 6.28 -37.73 34.35
N VAL A 583 5.32 -37.45 35.24
CA VAL A 583 4.99 -36.08 35.67
C VAL A 583 5.54 -35.76 37.07
N TYR A 584 5.63 -36.76 37.96
CA TYR A 584 5.99 -36.57 39.37
C TYR A 584 7.25 -37.38 39.75
N LYS A 585 8.11 -36.80 40.59
CA LYS A 585 9.27 -37.48 41.17
C LYS A 585 8.85 -38.63 42.09
N ASP A 586 9.77 -39.57 42.29
CA ASP A 586 9.65 -40.57 43.35
C ASP A 586 9.74 -39.92 44.72
N CYS A 587 9.17 -40.57 45.72
CA CYS A 587 9.28 -40.13 47.10
C CYS A 587 9.30 -41.32 48.05
N SER A 588 9.90 -41.12 49.22
CA SER A 588 9.92 -42.13 50.27
C SER A 588 9.97 -41.50 51.65
N THR A 589 9.51 -42.24 52.64
CA THR A 589 9.65 -41.89 54.05
C THR A 589 9.99 -43.13 54.85
N THR A 590 10.78 -42.97 55.90
CA THR A 590 11.27 -44.07 56.72
C THR A 590 11.00 -43.79 58.19
N SER A 591 10.62 -44.83 58.91
CA SER A 591 10.19 -44.76 60.30
C SER A 591 10.52 -46.06 61.03
N LYS A 592 10.30 -46.08 62.35
CA LYS A 592 10.64 -47.20 63.23
C LYS A 592 9.44 -47.58 64.09
N ILE A 593 9.24 -48.87 64.28
CA ILE A 593 8.23 -49.46 65.17
C ILE A 593 8.96 -50.39 66.14
N ILE A 594 8.64 -50.29 67.44
CA ILE A 594 9.19 -51.16 68.48
C ILE A 594 8.19 -52.27 68.78
N VAL A 595 8.61 -53.52 68.62
CA VAL A 595 7.78 -54.68 68.98
C VAL A 595 8.27 -55.27 70.30
N LYS A 596 7.36 -55.42 71.28
CA LYS A 596 7.67 -55.92 72.64
C LYS A 596 6.99 -57.26 72.92
N GLU A 597 7.55 -58.07 73.82
CA GLU A 597 6.86 -59.26 74.34
C GLU A 597 5.61 -58.85 75.13
N GLU A 598 4.51 -59.59 74.94
CA GLU A 598 3.28 -59.42 75.72
C GLU A 598 3.42 -60.26 77.01
N PHE A 599 3.72 -59.62 78.14
CA PHE A 599 3.74 -60.34 79.43
C PHE A 599 2.30 -60.54 79.93
N PRO A 600 1.84 -61.79 80.14
CA PRO A 600 0.52 -62.02 80.70
C PRO A 600 0.44 -61.43 82.11
N VAL A 601 -0.62 -60.69 82.41
CA VAL A 601 -0.88 -60.11 83.74
C VAL A 601 -0.80 -61.19 84.84
N VAL A 602 -1.14 -62.43 84.53
CA VAL A 602 -1.05 -63.59 85.43
C VAL A 602 0.38 -63.86 85.91
N VAL A 603 1.41 -63.64 85.06
CA VAL A 603 2.83 -63.84 85.42
C VAL A 603 3.33 -62.72 86.32
N LEU A 604 2.89 -61.48 86.10
CA LEU A 604 3.18 -60.35 86.98
C LEU A 604 2.55 -60.52 88.36
N VAL A 605 1.29 -60.99 88.42
CA VAL A 605 0.61 -61.29 89.68
C VAL A 605 1.29 -62.46 90.41
N ALA A 606 1.68 -63.52 89.69
CA ALA A 606 2.42 -64.65 90.27
C ALA A 606 3.81 -64.22 90.80
N ALA A 607 4.56 -63.40 90.05
CA ALA A 607 5.84 -62.86 90.49
C ALA A 607 5.69 -61.96 91.73
N LEU A 608 4.65 -61.11 91.78
CA LEU A 608 4.35 -60.31 92.96
C LEU A 608 4.00 -61.18 94.17
N LEU A 609 3.20 -62.24 93.99
CA LEU A 609 2.86 -63.19 95.05
C LEU A 609 4.10 -63.95 95.56
N VAL A 610 5.03 -64.32 94.68
CA VAL A 610 6.31 -64.95 95.06
C VAL A 610 7.19 -63.98 95.84
N VAL A 611 7.30 -62.72 95.42
CA VAL A 611 8.06 -61.69 96.16
C VAL A 611 7.43 -61.43 97.54
N VAL A 612 6.10 -61.35 97.63
CA VAL A 612 5.38 -61.22 98.91
C VAL A 612 5.62 -62.44 99.81
N ALA A 613 5.61 -63.65 99.27
CA ALA A 613 5.90 -64.87 100.02
C ALA A 613 7.35 -64.93 100.52
N ILE A 614 8.32 -64.50 99.72
CA ILE A 614 9.74 -64.42 100.11
C ILE A 614 9.92 -63.39 101.23
N ILE A 615 9.30 -62.21 101.12
CA ILE A 615 9.35 -61.18 102.17
C ILE A 615 8.69 -61.69 103.47
N ALA A 616 7.54 -62.36 103.39
CA ALA A 616 6.89 -62.97 104.55
C ALA A 616 7.77 -64.06 105.21
N GLY A 617 8.44 -64.88 104.41
CA GLY A 617 9.40 -65.89 104.87
C GLY A 617 10.62 -65.28 105.58
N ILE A 618 11.19 -64.19 105.05
CA ILE A 618 12.31 -63.46 105.68
C ILE A 618 11.88 -62.82 107.00
N VAL A 619 10.67 -62.24 107.06
CA VAL A 619 10.12 -61.66 108.30
C VAL A 619 9.88 -62.75 109.36
N TYR A 620 9.35 -63.92 108.97
CA TYR A 620 9.17 -65.07 109.85
C TYR A 620 10.52 -65.61 110.38
N TRP A 621 11.52 -65.74 109.52
CA TRP A 621 12.86 -66.22 109.88
C TRP A 621 13.60 -65.26 110.82
N LYS A 622 13.45 -63.93 110.62
CA LYS A 622 13.96 -62.93 111.58
C LYS A 622 13.27 -62.98 112.94
N LYS A 623 12.00 -63.40 113.02
CA LYS A 623 11.26 -63.56 114.28
C LYS A 623 11.75 -64.76 115.09
N LEU A 624 12.05 -65.89 114.42
CA LEU A 624 12.56 -67.11 115.06
C LEU A 624 13.97 -66.95 115.65
N LYS A 625 14.84 -66.15 115.01
CA LYS A 625 16.22 -65.90 115.48
C LYS A 625 16.34 -65.00 116.72
N LYS A 626 15.23 -64.47 117.24
CA LYS A 626 15.19 -63.65 118.46
C LYS A 626 14.74 -64.43 119.71
N THR A 627 14.42 -65.71 119.56
CA THR A 627 13.90 -66.61 120.63
C THR A 627 14.71 -67.90 120.80
N SER A 628 15.92 -67.96 120.25
CA SER A 628 16.97 -68.94 120.55
C SER A 628 18.27 -68.19 120.79
#